data_AF-A0A8E0M7K5-F1
#
_entry.id   AF-A0A8E0M7K5-F1
#
_cell.length_a   1.000
_cell.length_b   1.000
_cell.length_c   1.000
_cell.angle_alpha   90.00
_cell.angle_beta   90.00
_cell.angle_gamma   90.00
#
_symmetry.space_group_name_H-M   'P 1'
#
loop_
_entity.id
_entity.type
_entity.pdbx_description
1 polymer ?
#
loop_
_entity_poly.entity_id
_entity_poly.type
_entity_poly.pdbx_seq_one_letter_code
_entity_poly.pdbx_strand_id
1 'polypeptide(L)' 'MVDVLKVALGYQKHGFAVYPLAPETRTPLAGSHGYKDATKDPEQAKKWWGEHP' A
#
# COMPACT_ATOMS: atom_id res chain seq x y z
N MET A 1 -13.97 -2.12 -11.19
CA MET A 1 -13.36 -1.75 -9.89
C MET A 1 -11.91 -2.19 -9.94
N VAL A 2 -10.97 -1.29 -9.65
CA VAL A 2 -9.54 -1.62 -9.72
C VAL A 2 -9.17 -2.32 -8.42
N ASP A 3 -8.62 -3.52 -8.50
CA ASP A 3 -8.12 -4.23 -7.33
C ASP A 3 -6.77 -3.60 -6.92
N VAL A 4 -6.82 -2.65 -5.98
CA VAL A 4 -5.66 -1.88 -5.52
C VAL A 4 -4.55 -2.76 -4.95
N LEU A 5 -4.92 -3.87 -4.29
CA LEU A 5 -3.97 -4.85 -3.81
C LEU A 5 -3.19 -5.49 -4.96
N LYS A 6 -3.87 -5.96 -6.01
CA LYS A 6 -3.23 -6.54 -7.19
C LYS A 6 -2.29 -5.56 -7.88
N VAL A 7 -2.66 -4.29 -7.94
CA VAL A 7 -1.81 -3.22 -8.49
C VAL A 7 -0.56 -3.02 -7.63
N ALA A 8 -0.72 -2.90 -6.31
CA ALA A 8 0.39 -2.76 -5.36
C ALA A 8 1.37 -3.94 -5.46
N LEU A 9 0.86 -5.18 -5.48
CA LEU A 9 1.67 -6.39 -5.67
C LEU A 9 2.41 -6.39 -7.02
N GLY A 10 1.78 -5.86 -8.08
CA GLY A 10 2.42 -5.70 -9.39
C GLY A 10 3.63 -4.76 -9.35
N TYR A 11 3.51 -3.63 -8.66
CA TYR A 11 4.62 -2.69 -8.44
C TYR A 11 5.73 -3.31 -7.59
N GLN A 12 5.39 -4.02 -6.53
CA GLN A 12 6.36 -4.69 -5.67
C GLN A 12 7.16 -5.77 -6.42
N LYS A 13 6.51 -6.52 -7.32
CA LYS A 13 7.20 -7.47 -8.22
C LYS A 13 8.23 -6.80 -9.13
N HIS A 14 8.05 -5.52 -9.46
CA HIS A 14 9.00 -4.74 -10.24
C HIS A 14 10.03 -4.01 -9.36
N GLY A 15 10.05 -4.27 -8.05
CA GLY A 15 10.99 -3.68 -7.10
C GLY A 15 10.62 -2.28 -6.61
N PHE A 16 9.40 -1.82 -6.85
CA PHE A 16 8.89 -0.55 -6.32
C PHE A 16 8.34 -0.75 -4.90
N ALA A 17 8.73 0.16 -3.99
CA ALA A 17 8.14 0.20 -2.66
C ALA A 17 6.79 0.90 -2.72
N VAL A 18 5.78 0.35 -2.03
CA VAL A 18 4.42 0.87 -1.99
C VAL A 18 4.01 1.16 -0.55
N TYR A 19 3.10 2.11 -0.37
CA TYR A 19 2.48 2.41 0.92
C TYR A 19 1.01 2.82 0.70
N PRO A 20 0.13 2.56 1.67
CA PRO A 20 -1.28 2.88 1.57
C PRO A 20 -1.54 4.37 1.85
N LEU A 21 -2.58 4.89 1.20
CA LEU A 21 -3.12 6.23 1.44
C LEU A 21 -4.49 6.11 2.12
N ALA A 22 -4.85 7.11 2.92
CA ALA A 22 -6.18 7.20 3.49
C ALA A 22 -7.23 7.41 2.36
N PRO A 23 -8.38 6.74 2.46
CA PRO A 23 -9.40 6.73 1.39
C PRO A 23 -9.84 8.15 1.05
N GLU A 24 -10.06 8.39 -0.25
CA GLU A 24 -10.49 9.70 -0.80
C GLU A 24 -9.55 10.88 -0.51
N THR A 25 -8.35 10.60 0.00
CA THR A 25 -7.33 11.61 0.27
C THR A 25 -6.02 11.30 -0.45
N ARG A 26 -5.10 12.28 -0.44
CA ARG A 26 -3.70 12.08 -0.83
C ARG A 26 -2.77 11.97 0.37
N THR A 27 -3.34 11.67 1.53
CA THR A 27 -2.62 11.61 2.81
C THR A 27 -2.28 10.15 3.10
N PRO A 28 -1.06 9.84 3.61
CA PRO A 28 -0.77 8.49 4.09
C PRO A 28 -1.71 8.08 5.23
N LEU A 29 -1.84 6.77 5.46
CA LEU A 29 -2.63 6.24 6.57
C LEU A 29 -2.24 6.90 7.90
N ALA A 30 -3.25 7.20 8.73
CA ALA A 30 -3.04 7.80 10.04
C ALA A 30 -2.14 6.89 10.90
N GLY A 31 -1.04 7.44 11.41
CA GLY A 31 -0.04 6.69 12.19
C GLY A 31 1.04 5.99 11.36
N SER A 32 1.00 6.08 10.02
CA SER A 32 2.12 5.65 9.16
C SER A 32 3.04 6.82 8.83
N HIS A 33 4.33 6.56 8.56
CA HIS A 33 5.27 7.58 8.08
C HIS A 33 5.25 7.77 6.55
N GLY A 34 4.16 7.35 5.90
CA GLY A 34 3.97 7.44 4.46
C GLY A 34 5.08 6.73 3.67
N TYR A 35 5.78 7.48 2.81
CA TYR A 35 6.84 6.92 1.96
C TYR A 35 8.01 6.30 2.74
N LYS A 36 8.21 6.67 4.02
CA LYS A 36 9.25 6.07 4.87
C LYS A 36 8.89 4.65 5.31
N ASP A 37 7.60 4.34 5.40
CA ASP A 37 7.07 3.00 5.67
C ASP A 37 6.83 2.21 4.36
N ALA A 38 7.21 2.76 3.20
CA ALA A 38 6.99 2.09 1.93
C ALA A 38 7.76 0.77 1.87
N THR A 39 7.04 -0.29 1.51
CA THR A 39 7.56 -1.65 1.53
C THR A 39 7.51 -2.30 0.16
N LYS A 40 8.47 -3.18 -0.11
CA LYS A 40 8.45 -4.10 -1.26
C LYS A 40 7.89 -5.46 -0.89
N ASP A 41 7.55 -5.65 0.38
CA ASP A 41 7.06 -6.91 0.91
C ASP A 41 5.55 -7.11 0.61
N PRO A 42 5.18 -8.17 -0.10
CA PRO A 42 3.80 -8.42 -0.48
C PRO A 42 2.90 -8.83 0.70
N GLU A 43 3.46 -9.35 1.79
CA GLU A 43 2.69 -9.70 2.99
C GLU A 43 2.26 -8.44 3.72
N GLN A 44 3.17 -7.47 3.82
CA GLN A 44 2.88 -6.14 4.39
C GLN A 44 1.77 -5.42 3.59
N ALA A 45 1.80 -5.48 2.25
CA ALA A 45 0.74 -4.93 1.43
C ALA A 45 -0.62 -5.62 1.67
N LYS A 46 -0.64 -6.95 1.73
CA LYS A 46 -1.88 -7.70 2.05
C LYS A 46 -2.43 -7.32 3.43
N LYS A 47 -1.57 -7.06 4.41
CA LYS A 47 -1.99 -6.64 5.75
C LYS A 47 -2.68 -5.29 5.72
N TRP A 48 -2.08 -4.29 5.08
CA TRP A 48 -2.65 -2.94 4.98
C TRP A 48 -4.02 -2.92 4.29
N TRP A 49 -4.13 -3.53 3.11
CA TRP A 49 -5.39 -3.58 2.35
C TRP A 49 -6.38 -4.63 2.85
N GLY A 50 -5.96 -5.51 3.77
CA GLY A 50 -6.84 -6.43 4.49
C GLY A 50 -7.50 -5.81 5.72
N GLU A 51 -6.80 -4.89 6.41
CA GLU A 51 -7.35 -4.12 7.53
C GLU A 51 -8.23 -2.95 7.05
N HIS A 52 -7.93 -2.37 5.89
CA HIS A 52 -8.70 -1.28 5.27
C HIS A 52 -8.83 -1.46 3.74
N PRO A 53 -9.94 -2.04 3.24
CA PRO A 53 -10.18 -2.21 1.81
C PRO A 53 -10.47 -0.89 1.07
#